data_AF-A0A0A6RSD1-F1
#
_entry.id   AF-A0A0A6RSD1-F1
#
_cell.length_a   1.000
_cell.length_b   1.000
_cell.length_c   1.000
_cell.angle_alpha   90.00
_cell.angle_beta   90.00
_cell.angle_gamma   90.00
#
_symmetry.space_group_name_H-M   'P 1'
#
loop_
_entity.id
_entity.type
_entity.pdbx_description
1 polymer ?
#
loop_
_entity_poly.entity_id
_entity_poly.type
_entity_poly.pdbx_seq_one_letter_code
_entity_poly.pdbx_strand_id
1 'polypeptide(L)'
;METLQTALERKFPRLDASKRILTETLALMLTHLQQRQQLESLFPGKSFNWDKATQRQLRLVLMWETDANDVDFHIYDNQQHHAYYGQKSLPTGGTLYADITTGYGPECFSISEPKAFPYKIQAHYYSKGPMGYGMGVLHVLKSEGLISEFRPFVVMKDRAFVELGKVNK
;
A
#
# COMPACT_ATOMS: atom_id res chain seq x y z
N MET A 1 -2.29 13.47 15.13
CA MET A 1 -3.46 12.57 15.31
C MET A 1 -4.75 13.26 14.93
N GLU A 2 -5.00 14.49 15.38
CA GLU A 2 -6.15 15.30 14.95
C GLU A 2 -6.26 15.35 13.42
N THR A 3 -5.15 15.60 12.71
CA THR A 3 -5.10 15.58 11.23
C THR A 3 -5.57 14.25 10.59
N LEU A 4 -5.26 13.10 11.19
CA LEU A 4 -5.64 11.78 10.65
C LEU A 4 -7.10 11.44 10.95
N GLN A 5 -7.59 11.78 12.14
CA GLN A 5 -8.99 11.62 12.50
C GLN A 5 -9.88 12.55 11.66
N THR A 6 -9.49 13.83 11.52
CA THR A 6 -10.15 14.77 10.61
C THR A 6 -10.09 14.32 9.16
N ALA A 7 -8.98 13.69 8.72
CA ALA A 7 -8.90 13.12 7.38
C ALA A 7 -9.88 11.96 7.17
N LEU A 8 -10.17 11.14 8.19
CA LEU A 8 -11.15 10.05 8.10
C LEU A 8 -12.60 10.57 7.98
N GLU A 9 -12.88 11.77 8.48
CA GLU A 9 -14.18 12.44 8.36
C GLU A 9 -14.38 13.07 6.97
N ARG A 10 -13.28 13.33 6.25
CA ARG A 10 -13.31 13.92 4.92
C ARG A 10 -13.67 12.87 3.85
N LYS A 11 -14.56 13.23 2.94
CA LYS A 11 -14.82 12.44 1.73
C LYS A 11 -13.75 12.76 0.67
N PHE A 12 -13.19 11.73 0.06
CA PHE A 12 -12.28 11.84 -1.08
C PHE A 12 -12.93 11.17 -2.31
N PRO A 13 -13.77 11.89 -3.07
CA PRO A 13 -14.60 11.30 -4.14
C PRO A 13 -13.82 10.66 -5.30
N ARG A 14 -12.53 10.96 -5.41
CA ARG A 14 -11.64 10.40 -6.45
C ARG A 14 -10.76 9.26 -5.93
N LEU A 15 -10.76 8.99 -4.63
CA LEU A 15 -9.91 7.99 -3.99
C LEU A 15 -10.76 7.13 -3.07
N ASP A 16 -11.57 6.22 -3.64
CA ASP A 16 -12.50 5.39 -2.87
C ASP A 16 -11.80 4.54 -1.80
N ALA A 17 -10.53 4.15 -2.05
CA ALA A 17 -9.72 3.40 -1.09
C ALA A 17 -9.10 4.24 0.04
N SER A 18 -9.11 5.57 -0.05
CA SER A 18 -8.47 6.48 0.91
C SER A 18 -8.92 6.22 2.34
N LYS A 19 -10.22 6.04 2.57
CA LYS A 19 -10.77 5.75 3.90
C LYS A 19 -10.16 4.49 4.50
N ARG A 20 -10.04 3.42 3.70
CA ARG A 20 -9.44 2.16 4.14
C ARG A 20 -7.95 2.32 4.40
N ILE A 21 -7.21 2.98 3.50
CA ILE A 21 -5.78 3.24 3.67
C ILE A 21 -5.51 4.01 4.96
N LEU A 22 -6.26 5.10 5.21
CA LEU A 22 -6.15 5.93 6.40
C LEU A 22 -6.52 5.15 7.67
N THR A 23 -7.58 4.35 7.62
CA THR A 23 -8.03 3.53 8.76
C THR A 23 -6.97 2.49 9.14
N GLU A 24 -6.45 1.74 8.17
CA GLU A 24 -5.39 0.75 8.39
C GLU A 24 -4.09 1.41 8.89
N THR A 25 -3.74 2.59 8.36
CA THR A 25 -2.58 3.36 8.79
C THR A 25 -2.73 3.87 10.22
N LEU A 26 -3.91 4.37 10.59
CA LEU A 26 -4.22 4.79 11.96
C LEU A 26 -4.17 3.60 12.93
N ALA A 27 -4.76 2.47 12.55
CA ALA A 27 -4.76 1.24 13.34
C ALA A 27 -3.33 0.74 13.62
N LEU A 28 -2.44 0.76 12.61
CA LEU A 28 -1.04 0.40 12.78
C LEU A 28 -0.32 1.34 13.76
N MET A 29 -0.48 2.66 13.59
CA MET A 29 0.15 3.64 14.49
C MET A 29 -0.32 3.48 15.94
N LEU A 30 -1.63 3.43 16.17
CA LEU A 30 -2.20 3.30 17.51
C LEU A 30 -1.79 1.98 18.18
N THR A 31 -1.81 0.87 17.42
CA THR A 31 -1.39 -0.44 17.92
C THR A 31 0.08 -0.42 18.35
N HIS A 32 0.95 0.21 17.58
CA HIS A 32 2.37 0.30 17.91
C HIS A 32 2.64 1.22 19.11
N LEU A 33 1.99 2.38 19.17
CA LEU A 33 2.09 3.28 20.32
C LEU A 33 1.56 2.63 21.61
N GLN A 34 0.51 1.81 21.51
CA GLN A 34 0.00 1.03 22.64
C GLN A 34 1.05 0.03 23.13
N GLN A 35 1.67 -0.73 22.21
CA GLN A 35 2.71 -1.72 22.56
C GLN A 35 3.92 -1.08 23.24
N ARG A 36 4.26 0.16 22.88
CA ARG A 36 5.33 0.94 23.51
C ARG A 36 4.91 1.69 24.78
N GLN A 37 3.65 1.58 25.21
CA GLN A 37 3.09 2.33 26.33
C GLN A 37 3.22 3.86 26.18
N GLN A 38 3.20 4.35 24.94
CA GLN A 38 3.40 5.77 24.61
C GLN A 38 2.09 6.55 24.41
N LEU A 39 0.93 5.86 24.36
CA LEU A 39 -0.35 6.51 24.08
C LEU A 39 -0.70 7.61 25.10
N GLU A 40 -0.65 7.33 26.39
CA GLU A 40 -0.98 8.33 27.43
C GLU A 40 0.03 9.48 27.45
N SER A 41 1.31 9.19 27.25
CA SER A 41 2.35 10.23 27.22
C SER A 41 2.21 11.17 26.02
N LEU A 42 1.80 10.66 24.85
CA LEU A 42 1.66 11.46 23.64
C LEU A 42 0.28 12.10 23.50
N PHE A 43 -0.74 11.48 24.10
CA PHE A 43 -2.14 11.89 24.00
C PHE A 43 -2.85 11.81 25.36
N PRO A 44 -2.43 12.61 26.34
CA PRO A 44 -2.96 12.54 27.70
C PRO A 44 -4.46 12.80 27.72
N GLY A 45 -5.20 11.95 28.44
CA GLY A 45 -6.66 12.05 28.56
C GLY A 45 -7.47 11.77 27.28
N LYS A 46 -6.83 11.30 26.19
CA LYS A 46 -7.56 10.89 24.98
C LYS A 46 -7.82 9.39 24.97
N SER A 47 -9.08 9.02 24.78
CA SER A 47 -9.48 7.64 24.49
C SER A 47 -9.52 7.40 22.99
N PHE A 48 -9.06 6.22 22.57
CA PHE A 48 -9.11 5.78 21.18
C PHE A 48 -9.86 4.46 21.11
N ASN A 49 -10.77 4.34 20.15
CA ASN A 49 -11.39 3.07 19.78
C ASN A 49 -10.93 2.71 18.36
N TRP A 50 -10.26 1.58 18.20
CA TRP A 50 -9.75 1.13 16.90
C TRP A 50 -9.62 -0.39 16.85
N ASP A 51 -9.75 -0.95 15.65
CA ASP A 51 -9.42 -2.34 15.40
C ASP A 51 -7.91 -2.51 15.34
N LYS A 52 -7.35 -3.32 16.24
CA LYS A 52 -5.90 -3.51 16.35
C LYS A 52 -5.36 -4.13 15.06
N ALA A 53 -4.28 -3.54 14.53
CA ALA A 53 -3.58 -4.10 13.39
C ALA A 53 -2.85 -5.39 13.79
N THR A 54 -2.73 -6.34 12.85
CA THR A 54 -1.95 -7.56 13.08
C THR A 54 -0.46 -7.23 13.21
N GLN A 55 0.26 -7.95 14.08
CA GLN A 55 1.68 -7.68 14.33
C GLN A 55 2.58 -7.95 13.12
N ARG A 56 2.15 -8.80 12.19
CA ARG A 56 2.94 -9.22 11.01
C ARG A 56 2.39 -8.70 9.68
N GLN A 57 1.51 -7.70 9.66
CA GLN A 57 0.98 -7.14 8.43
C GLN A 57 2.08 -6.64 7.46
N LEU A 58 1.96 -6.99 6.18
CA LEU A 58 2.67 -6.37 5.07
C LEU A 58 1.69 -5.52 4.26
N ARG A 59 2.03 -4.25 4.03
CA ARG A 59 1.28 -3.34 3.16
C ARG A 59 2.20 -2.82 2.07
N LEU A 60 1.66 -2.80 0.87
CA LEU A 60 2.33 -2.33 -0.33
C LEU A 60 1.43 -1.29 -0.97
N VAL A 61 1.96 -0.07 -1.12
CA VAL A 61 1.23 1.06 -1.69
C VAL A 61 2.02 1.59 -2.87
N LEU A 62 1.50 1.41 -4.07
CA LEU A 62 2.05 1.94 -5.30
C LEU A 62 1.40 3.29 -5.60
N MET A 63 2.19 4.33 -5.76
CA MET A 63 1.73 5.69 -6.07
C MET A 63 2.42 6.17 -7.35
N TRP A 64 1.71 6.91 -8.21
CA TRP A 64 2.29 7.50 -9.42
C TRP A 64 1.69 8.88 -9.71
N GLU A 65 2.50 9.73 -10.35
CA GLU A 65 2.31 11.20 -10.39
C GLU A 65 1.73 11.72 -11.71
N THR A 66 1.38 10.86 -12.66
CA THR A 66 1.14 11.28 -14.05
C THR A 66 -0.26 10.96 -14.54
N ASP A 67 -0.92 12.00 -15.06
CA ASP A 67 -2.22 11.94 -15.70
C ASP A 67 -2.15 11.07 -16.98
N ALA A 68 -3.16 10.22 -17.18
CA ALA A 68 -3.30 9.22 -18.25
C ALA A 68 -2.30 8.02 -18.26
N ASN A 69 -1.66 7.72 -17.12
CA ASN A 69 -0.89 6.48 -16.96
C ASN A 69 -1.71 5.41 -16.24
N ASP A 70 -1.76 4.23 -16.85
CA ASP A 70 -2.36 3.02 -16.27
C ASP A 70 -1.22 2.10 -15.80
N VAL A 71 -1.05 2.01 -14.49
CA VAL A 71 0.05 1.28 -13.85
C VAL A 71 -0.52 0.14 -13.02
N ASP A 72 -0.51 -1.07 -13.58
CA ASP A 72 -1.00 -2.24 -12.87
C ASP A 72 0.05 -2.74 -11.86
N PHE A 73 -0.42 -3.13 -10.68
CA PHE A 73 0.39 -3.77 -9.67
C PHE A 73 0.40 -5.29 -9.82
N HIS A 74 1.60 -5.86 -9.94
CA HIS A 74 1.82 -7.30 -10.08
C HIS A 74 2.62 -7.82 -8.89
N ILE A 75 2.03 -8.74 -8.13
CA ILE A 75 2.66 -9.35 -6.96
C ILE A 75 2.71 -10.85 -7.13
N TYR A 76 3.89 -11.43 -6.96
CA TYR A 76 4.09 -12.87 -6.95
C TYR A 76 4.56 -13.34 -5.59
N ASP A 77 3.97 -14.42 -5.09
CA ASP A 77 4.48 -15.10 -3.91
C ASP A 77 5.58 -16.12 -4.29
N ASN A 78 6.19 -16.75 -3.28
CA ASN A 78 7.20 -17.78 -3.52
C ASN A 78 6.64 -19.09 -4.12
N GLN A 79 5.31 -19.26 -4.12
CA GLN A 79 4.61 -20.40 -4.71
C GLN A 79 4.20 -20.14 -6.17
N GLN A 80 4.65 -19.02 -6.77
CA GLN A 80 4.31 -18.58 -8.12
C GLN A 80 2.83 -18.20 -8.31
N HIS A 81 2.07 -18.00 -7.23
CA HIS A 81 0.77 -17.36 -7.36
C HIS A 81 0.96 -15.89 -7.67
N HIS A 82 0.02 -15.36 -8.46
CA HIS A 82 0.09 -14.01 -9.00
C HIS A 82 -1.19 -13.24 -8.65
N ALA A 83 -1.02 -12.08 -8.03
CA ALA A 83 -2.09 -11.12 -7.83
C ALA A 83 -1.87 -9.89 -8.73
N TYR A 84 -2.95 -9.49 -9.40
CA TYR A 84 -3.02 -8.35 -10.33
C TYR A 84 -4.48 -7.89 -10.49
N TYR A 85 -4.74 -6.88 -11.34
CA TYR A 85 -6.09 -6.31 -11.53
C TYR A 85 -7.18 -7.39 -11.81
N GLY A 86 -6.85 -8.44 -12.58
CA GLY A 86 -7.76 -9.53 -12.92
C GLY A 86 -7.90 -10.62 -11.85
N GLN A 87 -6.91 -10.77 -10.98
CA GLN A 87 -6.92 -11.68 -9.84
C GLN A 87 -6.41 -10.96 -8.60
N LYS A 88 -7.32 -10.34 -7.87
CA LYS A 88 -6.97 -9.40 -6.78
C LYS A 88 -6.47 -10.07 -5.50
N SER A 89 -6.43 -11.40 -5.41
CA SER A 89 -6.03 -12.11 -4.19
C SER A 89 -5.03 -13.22 -4.48
N LEU A 90 -4.14 -13.44 -3.49
CA LEU A 90 -3.26 -14.60 -3.47
C LEU A 90 -3.89 -15.72 -2.64
N PRO A 91 -3.77 -17.00 -3.05
CA PRO A 91 -4.16 -18.14 -2.23
C PRO A 91 -3.46 -18.19 -0.88
N THR A 92 -2.22 -17.68 -0.80
CA THR A 92 -1.44 -17.58 0.44
C THR A 92 -1.86 -16.41 1.34
N GLY A 93 -2.91 -15.69 0.96
CA GLY A 93 -3.41 -14.51 1.66
C GLY A 93 -2.89 -13.21 1.06
N GLY A 94 -3.74 -12.20 1.16
CA GLY A 94 -3.49 -10.85 0.66
C GLY A 94 -4.49 -10.44 -0.41
N THR A 95 -4.83 -9.15 -0.45
CA THR A 95 -5.81 -8.62 -1.39
C THR A 95 -5.40 -7.25 -1.91
N LEU A 96 -5.54 -7.05 -3.22
CA LEU A 96 -5.50 -5.78 -3.93
C LEU A 96 -6.87 -5.11 -3.80
N TYR A 97 -6.93 -3.95 -3.15
CA TYR A 97 -8.20 -3.32 -2.78
C TYR A 97 -8.32 -1.84 -3.14
N ALA A 98 -7.24 -1.25 -3.63
CA ALA A 98 -7.26 0.02 -4.34
C ALA A 98 -6.78 -0.28 -5.75
N ASP A 99 -7.63 -0.03 -6.74
CA ASP A 99 -7.42 -0.29 -8.16
C ASP A 99 -8.02 0.91 -8.88
N ILE A 100 -7.16 1.87 -9.23
CA ILE A 100 -7.54 3.16 -9.81
C ILE A 100 -6.95 3.22 -11.22
N THR A 101 -7.80 3.00 -12.22
CA THR A 101 -7.40 2.93 -13.64
C THR A 101 -7.54 4.27 -14.38
N THR A 102 -8.07 5.30 -13.74
CA THR A 102 -8.49 6.55 -14.42
C THR A 102 -7.67 7.80 -14.06
N GLY A 103 -6.46 7.63 -13.52
CA GLY A 103 -5.58 8.76 -13.21
C GLY A 103 -4.56 8.48 -12.10
N TYR A 104 -4.51 9.36 -11.09
CA TYR A 104 -3.58 9.27 -9.98
C TYR A 104 -3.88 8.06 -9.09
N GLY A 105 -2.94 7.10 -9.03
CA GLY A 105 -2.98 5.99 -8.09
C GLY A 105 -2.99 6.48 -6.63
N PRO A 106 -3.52 5.66 -5.71
CA PRO A 106 -2.69 4.51 -5.37
C PRO A 106 -3.33 3.15 -5.64
N GLU A 107 -2.49 2.18 -6.01
CA GLU A 107 -2.83 0.76 -5.87
C GLU A 107 -2.30 0.22 -4.54
N CYS A 108 -3.14 -0.52 -3.83
CA CYS A 108 -2.83 -0.98 -2.48
C CYS A 108 -3.07 -2.47 -2.36
N PHE A 109 -2.07 -3.16 -1.83
CA PHE A 109 -2.13 -4.56 -1.47
C PHE A 109 -1.77 -4.74 0.00
N SER A 110 -2.58 -5.48 0.75
CA SER A 110 -2.28 -5.80 2.15
C SER A 110 -2.36 -7.29 2.42
N ILE A 111 -1.45 -7.78 3.26
CA ILE A 111 -1.36 -9.16 3.73
C ILE A 111 -1.30 -9.15 5.25
N SER A 112 -2.32 -9.66 5.93
CA SER A 112 -2.39 -9.64 7.41
C SER A 112 -1.38 -10.59 8.07
N GLU A 113 -1.08 -11.72 7.43
CA GLU A 113 -0.10 -12.71 7.88
C GLU A 113 0.73 -13.22 6.68
N PRO A 114 1.74 -12.47 6.22
CA PRO A 114 2.58 -12.87 5.12
C PRO A 114 3.41 -14.10 5.52
N LYS A 115 3.18 -15.21 4.81
CA LYS A 115 3.84 -16.50 5.03
C LYS A 115 4.62 -16.99 3.82
N ALA A 116 4.33 -16.45 2.63
CA ALA A 116 4.84 -16.93 1.36
C ALA A 116 5.98 -16.05 0.79
N PHE A 117 6.88 -15.61 1.67
CA PHE A 117 8.07 -14.88 1.27
C PHE A 117 9.02 -15.72 0.39
N PRO A 118 9.80 -15.08 -0.50
CA PRO A 118 9.79 -13.66 -0.82
C PRO A 118 8.62 -13.29 -1.75
N TYR A 119 8.06 -12.09 -1.55
CA TYR A 119 7.10 -11.51 -2.50
C TYR A 119 7.86 -10.71 -3.55
N LYS A 120 7.71 -11.06 -4.83
CA LYS A 120 8.25 -10.28 -5.94
C LYS A 120 7.24 -9.23 -6.35
N ILE A 121 7.69 -8.01 -6.57
CA ILE A 121 6.82 -6.88 -6.90
C ILE A 121 7.25 -6.29 -8.22
N GLN A 122 6.28 -6.15 -9.13
CA GLN A 122 6.45 -5.53 -10.43
C GLN A 122 5.37 -4.46 -10.62
N ALA A 123 5.73 -3.38 -11.31
CA ALA A 123 4.77 -2.45 -11.89
C ALA A 123 4.72 -2.68 -13.39
N HIS A 124 3.52 -2.83 -13.95
CA HIS A 124 3.31 -2.94 -15.39
C HIS A 124 2.76 -1.63 -15.92
N TYR A 125 3.51 -1.02 -16.84
CA TYR A 125 3.14 0.26 -17.43
C TYR A 125 2.35 0.04 -18.71
N TYR A 126 1.03 0.03 -18.63
CA TYR A 126 0.18 -0.38 -19.76
C TYR A 126 0.19 0.65 -20.90
N SER A 127 0.07 1.95 -20.57
CA SER A 127 -0.01 3.04 -21.54
C SER A 127 0.71 4.30 -21.07
N LYS A 128 1.48 4.91 -21.98
CA LYS A 128 2.15 6.20 -21.78
C LYS A 128 1.21 7.38 -22.00
N GLY A 129 1.07 8.20 -20.98
CA GLY A 129 0.46 9.52 -21.05
C GLY A 129 1.29 10.53 -21.83
N PRO A 130 0.76 11.74 -22.07
CA PRO A 130 1.35 12.76 -22.93
C PRO A 130 2.75 13.24 -22.46
N MET A 131 3.10 13.02 -21.20
CA MET A 131 4.37 13.44 -20.59
C MET A 131 5.57 12.58 -20.97
N GLY A 132 5.37 11.41 -21.59
CA GLY A 132 6.47 10.62 -22.16
C GLY A 132 7.22 9.72 -21.18
N TYR A 133 6.91 9.77 -19.88
CA TYR A 133 7.46 8.87 -18.87
C TYR A 133 6.46 8.70 -17.71
N GLY A 134 6.47 7.53 -17.09
CA GLY A 134 5.77 7.23 -15.84
C GLY A 134 6.74 7.29 -14.67
N MET A 135 6.37 8.00 -13.61
CA MET A 135 7.12 8.01 -12.36
C MET A 135 6.20 7.66 -11.21
N GLY A 136 6.75 6.93 -10.25
CA GLY A 136 6.06 6.62 -9.02
C GLY A 136 6.97 6.12 -7.94
N VAL A 137 6.35 5.71 -6.85
CA VAL A 137 7.02 5.12 -5.71
C VAL A 137 6.20 3.94 -5.21
N LEU A 138 6.88 2.85 -4.91
CA LEU A 138 6.35 1.79 -4.08
C LEU A 138 6.74 2.04 -2.63
N HIS A 139 5.75 2.19 -1.76
CA HIS A 139 5.92 2.18 -0.33
C HIS A 139 5.67 0.77 0.21
N VAL A 140 6.72 0.17 0.78
CA VAL A 140 6.67 -1.11 1.48
C VAL A 140 6.63 -0.83 2.99
N LEU A 141 5.55 -1.25 3.63
CA LEU A 141 5.34 -1.09 5.06
C LEU A 141 5.17 -2.47 5.72
N LYS A 142 6.07 -2.82 6.63
CA LYS A 142 5.93 -3.98 7.51
C LYS A 142 5.54 -3.49 8.90
N SER A 143 4.45 -4.02 9.46
CA SER A 143 4.03 -3.67 10.82
C SER A 143 5.03 -4.14 11.87
N GLU A 144 5.68 -5.27 11.63
CA GLU A 144 6.75 -5.77 12.49
C GLU A 144 7.93 -4.79 12.44
N GLY A 145 8.21 -4.16 13.57
CA GLY A 145 9.27 -3.14 13.67
C GLY A 145 8.95 -1.79 13.03
N LEU A 146 7.75 -1.61 12.45
CA LEU A 146 7.38 -0.44 11.63
C LEU A 146 8.42 -0.10 10.55
N ILE A 147 8.86 -1.11 9.81
CA ILE A 147 9.81 -0.92 8.71
C ILE A 147 9.08 -0.28 7.53
N SER A 148 9.57 0.88 7.11
CA SER A 148 9.04 1.66 6.00
C SER A 148 10.14 1.87 4.96
N GLU A 149 9.92 1.36 3.74
CA GLU A 149 10.87 1.46 2.64
C GLU A 149 10.18 2.08 1.43
N PHE A 150 10.84 3.04 0.77
CA PHE A 150 10.35 3.67 -0.45
C PHE A 150 11.24 3.27 -1.63
N ARG A 151 10.62 2.73 -2.68
CA ARG A 151 11.29 2.29 -3.89
C ARG A 151 10.79 3.13 -5.07
N PRO A 152 11.51 4.21 -5.42
CA PRO A 152 11.14 5.04 -6.56
C PRO A 152 11.37 4.26 -7.86
N PHE A 153 10.56 4.56 -8.87
CA PHE A 153 10.73 4.00 -10.21
C PHE A 153 10.40 5.01 -11.29
N VAL A 154 11.03 4.83 -12.45
CA VAL A 154 10.79 5.58 -13.67
C VAL A 154 10.72 4.60 -14.84
N VAL A 155 9.74 4.80 -15.72
CA VAL A 155 9.55 3.99 -16.93
C VAL A 155 9.24 4.88 -18.12
N MET A 156 9.90 4.61 -19.26
CA MET A 156 9.76 5.43 -20.48
C MET A 156 9.23 4.62 -21.67
N LYS A 157 8.95 3.33 -21.48
CA LYS A 157 8.55 2.40 -22.52
C LYS A 157 7.15 1.85 -22.24
N ASP A 158 6.28 1.92 -23.24
CA ASP A 158 4.96 1.29 -23.20
C ASP A 158 5.05 -0.22 -22.98
N ARG A 159 4.11 -0.75 -22.20
CA ARG A 159 3.98 -2.18 -21.85
C ARG A 159 5.22 -2.76 -21.17
N ALA A 160 6.03 -1.91 -20.55
CA ALA A 160 7.21 -2.35 -19.84
C ALA A 160 6.85 -2.81 -18.42
N PHE A 161 7.53 -3.86 -17.99
CA PHE A 161 7.55 -4.28 -16.60
C PHE A 161 8.74 -3.64 -15.91
N VAL A 162 8.49 -3.02 -14.77
CA VAL A 162 9.53 -2.52 -13.88
C VAL A 162 9.60 -3.42 -12.66
N GLU A 163 10.77 -4.01 -12.43
CA GLU A 163 11.05 -4.76 -11.22
C GLU A 163 11.21 -3.80 -10.04
N LEU A 164 10.28 -3.87 -9.09
CA LEU A 164 10.34 -3.08 -7.84
C LEU A 164 11.01 -3.88 -6.70
N GLY A 165 11.65 -4.99 -7.05
CA GLY A 165 12.44 -5.83 -6.17
C GLY A 165 11.60 -6.87 -5.41
N LYS A 166 12.24 -7.47 -4.41
CA LYS A 166 11.65 -8.50 -3.55
C LYS A 166 11.43 -7.95 -2.15
N VAL A 167 10.35 -8.39 -1.51
CA VAL A 167 10.14 -8.21 -0.07
C VAL A 167 10.44 -9.55 0.57
N ASN A 168 11.52 -9.59 1.35
CA ASN A 168 11.90 -10.74 2.16
C ASN A 168 11.19 -10.68 3.52
N LYS A 169 11.32 -11.74 4.32
CA LYS A 169 10.81 -11.78 5.69
C LYS A 169 11.34 -10.59 6.49
#